data_AF-A0A831PP80-F1
#
_entry.id   AF-A0A831PP80-F1
#
_cell.length_a   1.000
_cell.length_b   1.000
_cell.length_c   1.000
_cell.angle_alpha   90.00
_cell.angle_beta   90.00
_cell.angle_gamma   90.00
#
_symmetry.space_group_name_H-M   'P 1'
#
loop_
_entity.id
_entity.type
_entity.pdbx_description
1 polymer ?
#
loop_
_entity_poly.entity_id
_entity_poly.type
_entity_poly.pdbx_seq_one_letter_code
_entity_poly.pdbx_strand_id
1 'polypeptide(L)' 'MFIKTIVKTDKKTGKRYNYYRLCESYRIGNKTRHRSIVSMGRLDGIETREDKKL' A
#
# COMPACT_ATOMS: atom_id res chain seq x y z
N MET A 1 -4.26 10.85 5.63
CA MET A 1 -3.36 9.93 4.89
C MET A 1 -3.49 8.54 5.51
N PHE A 2 -3.27 7.48 4.74
CA PHE A 2 -3.37 6.10 5.23
C PHE A 2 -2.50 5.18 4.36
N ILE A 3 -2.16 4.00 4.88
CA ILE A 3 -1.43 2.99 4.12
C ILE A 3 -2.43 2.06 3.42
N LYS A 4 -2.31 1.96 2.10
CA LYS A 4 -3.10 1.03 1.28
C LYS A 4 -2.27 -0.21 0.95
N THR A 5 -2.75 -1.37 1.37
CA THR A 5 -2.18 -2.68 0.99
C THR A 5 -2.75 -3.13 -0.35
N ILE A 6 -1.87 -3.62 -1.23
CA ILE A 6 -2.19 -4.15 -2.55
C ILE A 6 -1.55 -5.54 -2.64
N VAL A 7 -2.37 -6.55 -2.86
CA VAL A 7 -1.84 -7.91 -3.07
C VAL A 7 -1.44 -8.05 -4.54
N LYS A 8 -0.17 -8.38 -4.78
CA LYS A 8 0.35 -8.71 -6.09
C LYS A 8 0.70 -10.19 -6.16
N THR A 9 0.33 -10.85 -7.25
CA THR A 9 0.72 -12.23 -7.52
C THR A 9 1.82 -12.25 -8.56
N ASP A 10 2.94 -12.90 -8.26
CA ASP A 10 3.96 -13.24 -9.24
C ASP A 10 3.40 -14.34 -10.14
N LYS A 11 3.25 -14.05 -11.44
CA LYS A 11 2.66 -14.98 -12.41
C LYS A 11 3.54 -16.21 -12.66
N LYS A 12 4.87 -16.12 -12.46
CA LYS A 12 5.81 -17.22 -12.72
C LYS A 12 5.84 -18.21 -11.56
N THR A 13 5.83 -17.69 -10.34
CA THR A 13 5.98 -18.51 -9.12
C THR A 13 4.67 -18.76 -8.38
N GLY A 14 3.59 -18.05 -8.72
CA GLY A 14 2.31 -18.08 -8.02
C GLY A 14 2.33 -17.38 -6.64
N LYS A 15 3.50 -16.89 -6.21
CA LYS A 15 3.66 -16.28 -4.88
C LYS A 15 2.91 -14.94 -4.78
N ARG A 16 2.24 -14.73 -3.65
CA ARG A 16 1.51 -13.49 -3.36
C ARG A 16 2.33 -12.61 -2.42
N TYR A 17 2.40 -11.32 -2.73
CA TYR A 17 3.14 -10.32 -1.98
C TYR A 17 2.26 -9.13 -1.64
N ASN A 18 2.43 -8.59 -0.44
CA ASN A 18 1.80 -7.35 -0.03
C ASN A 18 2.68 -6.17 -0.43
N TYR A 19 2.13 -5.31 -1.27
CA TYR A 19 2.70 -4.02 -1.62
C TYR A 19 1.97 -2.93 -0.85
N TYR A 20 2.71 -1.94 -0.37
CA TYR A 20 2.15 -0.86 0.41
C TYR A 20 2.32 0.47 -0.33
N ARG A 21 1.32 1.35 -0.18
CA ARG A 21 1.35 2.72 -0.70
C ARG A 21 0.84 3.70 0.33
N LEU A 22 1.55 4.81 0.52
CA LEU A 22 1.04 5.93 1.29
C LEU A 22 0.05 6.69 0.41
N CYS A 23 -1.19 6.74 0.84
CA CYS A 23 -2.27 7.40 0.12
C CYS A 23 -2.84 8.56 0.93
N GLU A 24 -3.32 9.58 0.24
CA GLU A 24 -4.22 10.58 0.81
C GLU A 24 -5.61 10.42 0.23
N SER A 25 -6.61 10.71 1.07
CA SER A 25 -7.99 10.82 0.64
C SER A 25 -8.31 12.27 0.37
N TYR A 26 -9.02 12.52 -0.72
CA TYR A 26 -9.52 13.83 -1.09
C TYR A 26 -10.91 13.69 -1.73
N ARG A 27 -11.61 14.80 -1.91
CA ARG A 27 -12.96 14.80 -2.51
C ARG A 27 -12.95 15.58 -3.82
N ILE A 28 -13.67 15.07 -4.81
CA ILE A 28 -14.07 15.82 -6.00
C ILE A 28 -15.60 15.80 -6.04
N GLY A 29 -16.22 16.94 -5.77
CA GLY A 29 -17.66 17.01 -5.49
C GLY A 29 -18.03 16.06 -4.35
N ASN A 30 -19.06 15.24 -4.57
CA ASN A 30 -19.56 14.27 -3.59
C ASN A 30 -18.85 12.90 -3.63
N LYS A 31 -17.76 12.75 -4.39
CA LYS A 31 -17.02 11.48 -4.49
C LYS A 31 -15.69 11.55 -3.74
N THR A 32 -15.48 10.61 -2.83
CA THR A 32 -14.17 10.37 -2.20
C THR A 32 -13.25 9.65 -3.18
N ARG A 33 -12.03 10.16 -3.34
CA ARG A 33 -10.96 9.58 -4.15
C ARG A 33 -9.70 9.45 -3.32
N HIS A 34 -8.83 8.53 -3.73
CA HIS A 34 -7.53 8.32 -3.08
C HIS A 34 -6.41 8.61 -4.09
N ARG A 35 -5.44 9.44 -3.70
CA ARG A 35 -4.22 9.69 -4.47
C ARG A 35 -3.06 8.95 -3.81
N SER A 36 -2.25 8.25 -4.61
CA SER A 36 -0.99 7.69 -4.13
C SER A 36 0.05 8.79 -4.01
N ILE A 37 0.61 8.99 -2.82
CA ILE A 37 1.71 9.93 -2.58
C ILE A 37 3.04 9.21 -2.83
N VAL A 38 3.24 8.04 -2.20
CA VAL A 38 4.47 7.25 -2.33
C VAL A 38 4.14 5.77 -2.52
N SER A 39 4.80 5.12 -3.50
CA SER A 39 4.79 3.66 -3.60
C SER A 39 5.95 3.08 -2.80
N MET A 40 5.65 2.39 -1.70
CA MET A 40 6.68 1.84 -0.80
C MET A 40 7.14 0.45 -1.22
N GLY A 41 6.39 -0.25 -2.06
CA GLY A 41 6.77 -1.58 -2.52
C GLY A 41 6.52 -2.65 -1.46
N ARG A 42 7.40 -3.66 -1.43
CA ARG A 42 7.40 -4.72 -0.41
C ARG A 42 8.18 -4.22 0.81
N LEU A 43 7.64 -4.45 1.99
CA LEU A 43 8.28 -4.07 3.26
C LEU A 43 8.87 -5.31 3.96
N ASP A 44 9.45 -6.22 3.19
CA ASP A 44 9.90 -7.54 3.69
C ASP A 44 11.14 -7.44 4.60
N GLY A 45 11.90 -6.36 4.50
CA GLY A 45 13.02 -6.06 5.40
C GLY A 45 12.64 -5.25 6.64
N ILE A 46 11.34 -5.03 6.87
CA ILE A 46 10.82 -4.38 8.08
C ILE A 46 10.12 -5.46 8.91
N GLU A 47 10.77 -5.89 9.98
CA GLU A 47 10.36 -7.09 10.72
C GLU A 47 9.24 -6.80 11.73
N THR A 48 9.27 -5.64 12.38
CA THR A 48 8.32 -5.31 13.45
C THR A 48 7.10 -4.56 12.93
N ARG A 49 5.98 -4.68 13.67
CA ARG A 49 4.77 -3.88 13.39
C ARG A 49 4.97 -2.43 13.82
N GLU A 50 5.75 -2.18 14.88
CA GLU A 50 6.12 -0.82 15.28
C GLU A 50 6.82 -0.07 14.16
N ASP A 51 7.77 -0.71 13.46
CA ASP A 51 8.51 -0.09 12.35
C ASP A 51 7.64 0.13 11.11
N LYS A 52 6.58 -0.68 10.95
CA LYS A 52 5.63 -0.55 9.85
C LYS A 52 4.64 0.61 10.03
N LYS A 53 4.52 1.21 11.24
CA LYS A 53 3.51 2.23 11.65
C LYS A 53 2.28 2.22 10.72
N LEU A 54 1.61 1.06 10.65
CA LEU A 54 0.40 0.83 9.86
C LEU A 54 -0.83 1.34 10.60
#